data_AF-A0A519HB81-F1
#
_entry.id   AF-A0A519HB81-F1
#
_cell.length_a   1.000
_cell.length_b   1.000
_cell.length_c   1.000
_cell.angle_alpha   90.00
_cell.angle_beta   90.00
_cell.angle_gamma   90.00
#
_symmetry.space_group_name_H-M   'P 1'
#
loop_
_entity.id
_entity.type
_entity.pdbx_description
1 polymer ?
#
loop_
_entity_poly.entity_id
_entity_poly.type
_entity_poly.pdbx_seq_one_letter_code
_entity_poly.pdbx_strand_id
1 'polypeptide(L)' 'MDLAQNGRMTHPGQLGDQQLLMRSHMWRYQATCGMRNARQHAQAHEAEVRRRFADETTMLSTLEVPLAMRRRPFWRFW' A
#
# COMPACT_ATOMS: atom_id res chain seq x y z
N MET A 1 5.91 -18.87 -22.57
CA MET A 1 5.75 -18.31 -21.21
C MET A 1 6.31 -16.90 -21.23
N ASP A 2 5.47 -15.91 -21.57
CA ASP A 2 5.85 -14.50 -21.68
C ASP A 2 5.72 -13.79 -20.32
N LEU A 3 6.80 -13.82 -19.54
CA LEU A 3 6.87 -13.09 -18.26
C LEU A 3 7.37 -11.64 -18.41
N ALA A 4 7.62 -11.16 -19.64
CA ALA A 4 8.29 -9.88 -19.88
C ALA A 4 7.34 -8.70 -20.22
N GLN A 5 6.03 -8.91 -20.39
CA GLN A 5 5.09 -7.83 -20.76
C GLN A 5 4.24 -7.27 -19.60
N ASN A 6 4.43 -7.74 -18.37
CA ASN A 6 3.68 -7.28 -17.18
C ASN A 6 4.32 -6.09 -16.43
N GLY A 7 5.25 -5.38 -17.07
CA GLY A 7 5.72 -4.06 -16.64
C GLY A 7 4.84 -2.90 -17.14
N ARG A 8 3.80 -3.16 -17.91
CA ARG A 8 2.85 -2.13 -18.34
C ARG A 8 2.03 -1.68 -17.14
N MET A 9 1.87 -0.36 -16.99
CA MET A 9 0.98 0.34 -16.05
C MET A 9 -0.46 -0.17 -16.15
N THR A 10 -0.70 -1.39 -15.69
CA THR A 10 -2.02 -2.01 -15.83
C THR A 10 -2.87 -1.44 -14.72
N HIS A 11 -4.04 -0.97 -15.10
CA HIS A 11 -4.97 -0.39 -14.16
C HIS A 11 -5.36 -1.44 -13.11
N PRO A 12 -5.32 -1.14 -11.80
CA PRO A 12 -5.54 -2.14 -10.76
C PRO A 12 -6.94 -2.79 -10.87
N GLY A 13 -7.93 -2.06 -11.40
CA GLY A 13 -9.28 -2.59 -11.66
C GLY A 13 -9.36 -3.71 -12.70
N GLN A 14 -8.35 -3.92 -13.54
CA GLN A 14 -8.31 -4.99 -14.56
C GLN A 14 -7.68 -6.28 -14.03
N LEU A 15 -7.15 -6.28 -12.82
CA LEU A 15 -6.53 -7.45 -12.20
C LEU A 15 -7.56 -8.35 -11.53
N GLY A 16 -7.34 -9.66 -11.60
CA GLY A 16 -7.97 -10.60 -10.67
C GLY A 16 -7.39 -10.45 -9.27
N ASP A 17 -8.12 -10.91 -8.26
CA ASP A 17 -7.83 -10.65 -6.83
C ASP A 17 -6.43 -11.12 -6.39
N GLN A 18 -6.04 -12.34 -6.75
CA GLN A 18 -4.69 -12.85 -6.48
C GLN A 18 -3.60 -12.01 -7.15
N GLN A 19 -3.81 -11.59 -8.40
CA GLN A 19 -2.85 -10.77 -9.15
C GLN A 19 -2.77 -9.35 -8.58
N LEU A 20 -3.89 -8.81 -8.12
CA LEU A 20 -3.96 -7.50 -7.46
C LEU A 20 -3.14 -7.50 -6.16
N LEU A 21 -3.30 -8.53 -5.33
CA LEU A 21 -2.53 -8.69 -4.09
C LEU A 21 -1.03 -8.82 -4.38
N MET A 22 -0.64 -9.72 -5.28
CA MET A 22 0.77 -9.89 -5.67
C MET A 22 1.39 -8.59 -6.20
N ARG A 23 0.64 -7.86 -7.03
CA ARG A 23 1.13 -6.61 -7.63
C ARG A 23 1.20 -5.47 -6.62
N SER A 24 0.25 -5.38 -5.70
CA SER A 24 0.30 -4.40 -4.60
C SER A 24 1.57 -4.59 -3.75
N HIS A 25 1.91 -5.85 -3.42
CA HIS A 25 3.11 -6.18 -2.67
C HIS A 25 4.39 -5.82 -3.43
N MET A 26 4.46 -6.14 -4.73
CA MET A 26 5.58 -5.78 -5.59
C MET A 26 5.82 -4.26 -5.63
N TRP A 27 4.76 -3.46 -5.85
CA TRP A 27 4.89 -2.01 -5.91
C TRP A 27 5.32 -1.41 -4.57
N ARG A 28 4.86 -1.97 -3.45
CA ARG A 28 5.26 -1.54 -2.11
C ARG A 28 6.74 -1.84 -1.82
N TYR A 29 7.23 -3.00 -2.24
CA TYR A 29 8.65 -3.32 -2.19
C TYR A 29 9.48 -2.30 -3.00
N GLN A 30 9.10 -2.06 -4.25
CA GLN A 30 9.76 -1.09 -5.13
C GLN A 30 9.72 0.35 -4.58
N ALA A 31 8.61 0.75 -3.96
CA ALA A 31 8.47 2.03 -3.28
C ALA A 31 9.42 2.17 -2.08
N THR A 32 9.67 1.07 -1.37
CA THR A 32 10.64 1.02 -0.25
C THR A 32 12.06 1.13 -0.76
N CYS A 33 12.37 0.52 -1.91
CA CYS A 33 13.66 0.64 -2.59
C CYS A 33 13.89 2.03 -3.22
N GLY A 34 12.96 2.98 -3.10
CA GLY A 34 13.12 4.33 -3.62
C GLY A 34 12.91 4.48 -5.13
N MET A 35 12.29 3.50 -5.79
CA MET A 35 11.98 3.60 -7.21
C MET A 35 11.03 4.77 -7.49
N ARG A 36 11.39 5.59 -8.48
CA ARG A 36 10.61 6.77 -8.89
C ARG A 36 9.20 6.34 -9.32
N ASN A 37 8.19 7.07 -8.87
CA ASN A 37 6.75 6.83 -9.11
C ASN A 37 6.18 5.52 -8.54
N ALA A 38 6.99 4.62 -7.97
CA ALA A 38 6.51 3.36 -7.39
C ALA A 38 5.51 3.58 -6.25
N ARG A 39 5.65 4.67 -5.47
CA ARG A 39 4.68 5.05 -4.43
C ARG A 39 3.29 5.33 -4.97
N GLN A 40 3.19 6.06 -6.08
CA GLN A 40 1.89 6.38 -6.69
C GLN A 40 1.21 5.11 -7.20
N HIS A 41 1.99 4.21 -7.82
CA HIS A 41 1.48 2.92 -8.27
C HIS A 41 1.07 2.02 -7.10
N ALA A 42 1.86 1.97 -6.03
CA ALA A 42 1.51 1.23 -4.81
C ALA A 42 0.18 1.73 -4.23
N GLN A 43 0.01 3.04 -4.08
CA GLN A 43 -1.22 3.64 -3.56
C GLN A 43 -2.45 3.30 -4.41
N ALA A 44 -2.33 3.35 -5.73
CA ALA A 44 -3.43 2.98 -6.63
C ALA A 44 -3.84 1.50 -6.47
N HIS A 45 -2.87 0.60 -6.32
CA HIS A 45 -3.15 -0.83 -6.12
C HIS A 45 -3.71 -1.11 -4.73
N GLU A 46 -3.17 -0.46 -3.69
CA GLU A 46 -3.69 -0.56 -2.32
C GLU A 46 -5.11 0.00 -2.19
N ALA A 47 -5.45 1.06 -2.93
CA ALA A 47 -6.81 1.60 -2.96
C ALA A 47 -7.80 0.58 -3.53
N GLU A 48 -7.45 -0.11 -4.61
CA GLU A 48 -8.29 -1.15 -5.19
C GLU A 48 -8.38 -2.39 -4.31
N VAL A 49 -7.28 -2.79 -3.64
CA VAL A 49 -7.32 -3.84 -2.60
C VAL A 49 -8.30 -3.46 -1.51
N ARG A 50 -8.21 -2.24 -0.98
CA ARG A 50 -9.14 -1.76 0.05
C ARG A 50 -10.57 -1.73 -0.46
N ARG A 51 -10.81 -1.32 -1.72
CA ARG A 51 -12.15 -1.31 -2.32
C ARG A 51 -12.76 -2.72 -2.41
N ARG A 52 -11.97 -3.73 -2.78
CA ARG A 52 -12.48 -5.11 -2.98
C ARG A 52 -12.57 -5.92 -1.70
N PHE A 53 -11.61 -5.76 -0.80
CA PHE A 53 -11.46 -6.59 0.39
C PHE A 53 -11.91 -5.89 1.69
N ALA A 54 -12.36 -4.62 1.66
CA ALA A 54 -12.83 -3.94 2.87
C ALA A 54 -14.12 -4.56 3.44
N ASP A 55 -15.00 -5.09 2.58
CA ASP A 55 -16.33 -5.55 3.02
C ASP A 55 -16.31 -6.91 3.73
N GLU A 56 -15.26 -7.73 3.56
CA GLU A 56 -15.32 -9.12 4.02
C GLU A 56 -14.92 -9.36 5.48
N THR A 57 -13.97 -8.64 6.10
CA THR A 57 -13.53 -9.05 7.46
C THR A 57 -12.68 -8.06 8.25
N THR A 58 -12.73 -6.74 8.01
CA THR A 58 -12.04 -5.83 8.94
C THR A 58 -12.96 -5.50 10.11
N MET A 59 -13.09 -6.45 11.05
CA MET A 59 -13.48 -6.12 12.42
C MET A 59 -12.64 -4.92 12.83
N LEU A 60 -13.27 -3.75 12.99
CA LEU A 60 -12.62 -2.52 13.40
C LEU A 60 -11.93 -2.81 14.73
N SER A 61 -10.63 -3.11 14.68
CA SER A 61 -9.81 -3.12 15.88
C SER A 61 -9.74 -1.66 16.30
N THR A 62 -10.48 -1.31 17.36
CA THR A 62 -10.39 -0.01 18.00
C THR A 62 -8.93 0.18 18.39
N LEU A 63 -8.23 1.03 17.64
CA LEU A 63 -6.88 1.41 17.98
C LEU A 63 -7.00 2.24 19.26
N GLU A 64 -6.84 1.60 20.42
CA GLU A 64 -6.73 2.28 21.71
C GLU A 64 -5.63 3.33 21.56
N VAL A 65 -6.03 4.59 21.48
CA VAL A 65 -5.11 5.71 21.41
C VAL A 65 -4.43 5.76 22.78
N PRO A 66 -3.12 5.43 22.91
CA PRO A 66 -2.46 5.63 24.18
C PRO A 66 -2.53 7.13 24.46
N LEU A 67 -3.22 7.49 25.55
CA LEU A 67 -3.38 8.86 26.05
C LEU A 67 -2.05 9.58 25.86
N ALA A 68 -2.06 10.58 24.98
CA ALA A 68 -0.88 11.22 24.44
C ALA A 68 0.17 11.52 25.52
N MET A 69 1.23 10.68 25.59
CA MET A 69 2.47 11.11 26.21
C MET A 69 3.01 12.23 25.33
N ARG A 70 2.87 13.48 25.79
CA ARG A 70 3.42 14.69 25.18
C ARG A 70 4.94 14.56 25.06
N ARG A 71 5.41 13.88 24.03
CA ARG A 71 6.83 13.82 23.68
C ARG A 71 7.20 15.17 23.06
N ARG A 72 7.93 15.97 23.84
CA ARG A 72 8.49 17.24 23.37
C ARG A 72 9.34 16.96 22.12
N PRO A 73 9.22 17.77 21.05
CA PRO A 73 10.06 17.60 19.87
C PRO A 73 11.52 17.85 20.25
N PHE A 74 12.35 16.83 20.07
CA PHE A 74 13.80 16.85 20.33
C PHE A 74 14.56 17.83 19.44
N TRP A 75 13.92 18.33 18.38
CA TRP A 75 14.47 19.30 17.43
C TRP A 75 14.62 20.73 17.97
N ARG A 76 14.12 21.03 19.18
CA ARG A 76 14.31 22.38 19.79
C ARG A 76 15.69 22.57 20.47
N PHE A 77 16.61 21.62 20.29
CA PHE A 77 17.96 21.65 20.89
C PHE A 77 19.10 21.79 19.87
N TRP A 78 18.80 22.09 18.61
CA TRP A 78 19.78 22.45 17.59
C TRP A 78 19.41 23.77 16.95
#